data_AF-A0A702N500-F1
#
_entry.id   AF-A0A702N500-F1
#
_cell.length_a   1.000
_cell.length_b   1.000
_cell.length_c   1.000
_cell.angle_alpha   90.00
_cell.angle_beta   90.00
_cell.angle_gamma   90.00
#
_symmetry.space_group_name_H-M   'P 1'
#
loop_
_entity.id
_entity.type
_entity.pdbx_description
1 polymer ?
#
loop_
_entity_poly.entity_id
_entity_poly.type
_entity_poly.pdbx_seq_one_letter_code
_entity_poly.pdbx_strand_id
1 'polypeptide(L)'
;MDSFPEIEIAEYKVFDESNNNDDNVLNISYGVDENYLDGVGVSIASVVLNNNIPLAFHIICDSYSPCFVKYIERLAVQHHIKISLYLIKVESLEVLPQTKVWSRAMYFRLFAFDYLSKKVNTLL
;
A
#
# COMPACT_ATOMS: atom_id res chain seq x y z
N MET A 1 28.64 1.22 -11.17
CA MET A 1 27.34 1.69 -10.68
C MET A 1 27.14 1.01 -9.36
N ASP A 2 27.23 1.75 -8.27
CA ASP A 2 26.90 1.19 -6.96
C ASP A 2 25.42 0.81 -7.01
N SER A 3 25.14 -0.46 -6.78
CA SER A 3 23.78 -0.97 -6.71
C SER A 3 23.03 -0.22 -5.63
N PHE A 4 21.79 0.20 -5.91
CA PHE A 4 20.89 0.69 -4.87
C PHE A 4 20.85 -0.34 -3.71
N PRO A 5 20.79 0.12 -2.45
CA PRO A 5 20.58 -0.80 -1.33
C PRO A 5 19.34 -1.66 -1.64
N GLU A 6 19.39 -2.93 -1.27
CA GLU A 6 18.22 -3.80 -1.41
C GLU A 6 17.15 -3.28 -0.46
N ILE A 7 16.13 -2.64 -1.01
CA ILE A 7 15.07 -2.04 -0.22
C ILE A 7 14.04 -3.12 0.04
N GLU A 8 13.98 -3.51 1.29
CA GLU A 8 13.16 -4.62 1.74
C GLU A 8 11.72 -4.14 1.96
N ILE A 9 10.86 -4.50 1.03
CA ILE A 9 9.41 -4.49 1.22
C ILE A 9 8.98 -5.94 1.50
N ALA A 10 8.31 -6.14 2.63
CA ALA A 10 7.76 -7.43 3.02
C ALA A 10 6.25 -7.36 3.18
N GLU A 11 5.56 -8.43 2.82
CA GLU A 11 4.13 -8.56 3.11
C GLU A 11 3.92 -8.68 4.62
N TYR A 12 3.03 -7.86 5.16
CA TYR A 12 2.71 -7.82 6.58
C TYR A 12 1.43 -8.57 6.88
N LYS A 13 0.34 -8.23 6.17
CA LYS A 13 -0.97 -8.87 6.36
C LYS A 13 -1.83 -8.67 5.11
N VAL A 14 -2.63 -9.66 4.76
CA VAL A 14 -3.58 -9.60 3.65
C VAL A 14 -4.99 -9.89 4.18
N PHE A 15 -5.92 -9.03 3.80
CA PHE A 15 -7.36 -9.24 3.97
C PHE A 15 -7.93 -9.43 2.58
N ASP A 16 -8.37 -10.65 2.26
CA ASP A 16 -8.93 -10.97 0.95
C ASP A 16 -10.38 -11.43 1.14
N GLU A 17 -11.28 -10.46 1.11
CA GLU A 17 -12.73 -10.67 1.20
C GLU A 17 -13.39 -10.55 -0.19
N SER A 18 -12.56 -10.52 -1.24
CA SER A 18 -13.03 -10.37 -2.62
C SER A 18 -13.53 -11.72 -3.16
N ASN A 19 -14.64 -11.68 -3.89
CA ASN A 19 -15.26 -12.88 -4.46
C ASN A 19 -14.73 -13.23 -5.87
N ASN A 20 -13.75 -12.46 -6.38
CA ASN A 20 -13.38 -12.49 -7.79
C ASN A 20 -11.97 -13.03 -8.02
N ASN A 21 -11.87 -14.04 -8.89
CA ASN A 21 -10.63 -14.44 -9.56
C ASN A 21 -10.44 -13.69 -10.90
N ASP A 22 -11.08 -12.51 -11.06
CA ASP A 22 -11.11 -11.81 -12.35
C ASP A 22 -9.74 -11.17 -12.68
N ASP A 23 -9.33 -11.33 -13.93
CA ASP A 23 -8.11 -10.72 -14.49
C ASP A 23 -8.18 -9.18 -14.62
N ASN A 24 -9.32 -8.56 -14.26
CA ASN A 24 -9.60 -7.14 -14.50
C ASN A 24 -9.79 -6.31 -13.22
N VAL A 25 -9.10 -6.70 -12.14
CA VAL A 25 -9.06 -5.93 -10.88
C VAL A 25 -8.20 -4.68 -11.04
N LEU A 26 -8.72 -3.53 -10.61
CA LEU A 26 -7.93 -2.31 -10.50
C LEU A 26 -7.15 -2.33 -9.18
N ASN A 27 -5.82 -2.48 -9.29
CA ASN A 27 -4.91 -2.42 -8.14
C ASN A 27 -4.53 -0.95 -7.87
N ILE A 28 -4.70 -0.50 -6.64
CA ILE A 28 -4.39 0.87 -6.20
C ILE A 28 -3.38 0.81 -5.06
N SER A 29 -2.25 1.51 -5.20
CA SER A 29 -1.20 1.56 -4.17
C SER A 29 -1.18 2.86 -3.37
N TYR A 30 -0.81 2.74 -2.11
CA TYR A 30 -0.50 3.85 -1.22
C TYR A 30 0.88 3.63 -0.63
N GLY A 31 1.82 4.52 -0.90
CA GLY A 31 3.10 4.60 -0.19
C GLY A 31 3.09 5.78 0.76
N VAL A 32 2.91 5.54 2.06
CA VAL A 32 2.73 6.59 3.07
C VAL A 32 3.46 6.25 4.36
N ASP A 33 3.77 7.25 5.18
CA ASP A 33 4.17 7.03 6.57
C ASP A 33 2.94 6.90 7.49
N GLU A 34 3.17 6.42 8.71
CA GLU A 34 2.12 6.13 9.69
C GLU A 34 1.14 7.29 9.95
N ASN A 35 1.60 8.55 9.80
CA ASN A 35 0.78 9.73 10.09
C ASN A 35 -0.33 9.96 9.06
N TYR A 36 -0.25 9.33 7.89
CA TYR A 36 -1.22 9.49 6.81
C TYR A 36 -2.15 8.27 6.63
N LEU A 37 -2.02 7.25 7.48
CA LEU A 37 -2.83 6.03 7.40
C LEU A 37 -4.34 6.31 7.51
N ASP A 38 -4.75 7.23 8.36
CA ASP A 38 -6.17 7.62 8.46
C ASP A 38 -6.69 8.20 7.13
N GLY A 39 -5.87 9.00 6.45
CA GLY A 39 -6.17 9.52 5.12
C GLY A 39 -6.29 8.42 4.07
N VAL A 40 -5.46 7.37 4.16
CA VAL A 40 -5.58 6.17 3.31
C VAL A 40 -6.92 5.47 3.54
N GLY A 41 -7.32 5.28 4.80
CA GLY A 41 -8.63 4.69 5.13
C GLY A 41 -9.80 5.47 4.52
N VAL A 42 -9.77 6.81 4.63
CA VAL A 42 -10.79 7.69 4.02
C VAL A 42 -10.78 7.58 2.49
N SER A 43 -9.60 7.55 1.87
CA SER A 43 -9.46 7.40 0.41
C SER A 43 -10.03 6.06 -0.08
N ILE A 44 -9.68 4.96 0.58
CA ILE A 44 -10.21 3.62 0.22
C ILE A 44 -11.73 3.62 0.33
N ALA A 45 -12.29 4.09 1.44
CA ALA A 45 -13.74 4.18 1.62
C ALA A 45 -14.39 5.01 0.50
N SER A 46 -13.82 6.16 0.15
CA SER A 46 -14.34 7.01 -0.93
C SER A 46 -14.32 6.31 -2.29
N VAL A 47 -13.20 5.69 -2.67
CA VAL A 47 -13.08 4.97 -3.94
C VAL A 47 -14.10 3.84 -4.02
N VAL A 48 -14.20 3.04 -2.96
CA VAL A 48 -15.10 1.89 -2.89
C VAL A 48 -16.57 2.32 -2.95
N LEU A 49 -16.95 3.40 -2.28
CA LEU A 49 -18.33 3.89 -2.27
C LEU A 49 -18.77 4.50 -3.61
N ASN A 50 -17.83 4.91 -4.46
CA ASN A 50 -18.12 5.63 -5.71
C ASN A 50 -17.80 4.82 -6.97
N ASN A 51 -17.40 3.55 -6.84
CA ASN A 51 -17.06 2.70 -7.97
C ASN A 51 -17.68 1.31 -7.81
N ASN A 52 -18.16 0.75 -8.93
CA ASN A 52 -18.74 -0.60 -8.99
C ASN A 52 -17.83 -1.58 -9.76
N ILE A 53 -16.53 -1.32 -9.79
CA ILE A 53 -15.54 -2.19 -10.42
C ILE A 53 -14.78 -2.99 -9.35
N PRO A 54 -14.19 -4.15 -9.69
CA PRO A 54 -13.33 -4.88 -8.76
C PRO A 54 -12.08 -4.05 -8.39
N LEU A 55 -11.82 -3.94 -7.08
CA LEU A 55 -10.75 -3.12 -6.52
C LEU A 55 -9.88 -3.95 -5.58
N ALA A 56 -8.56 -3.76 -5.68
CA ALA A 56 -7.60 -4.24 -4.71
C ALA A 56 -6.70 -3.10 -4.25
N PHE A 57 -6.42 -3.04 -2.95
CA PHE A 57 -5.63 -1.97 -2.37
C PHE A 57 -4.33 -2.52 -1.78
N HIS A 58 -3.22 -1.81 -2.03
CA HIS A 58 -1.89 -2.14 -1.56
C HIS A 58 -1.37 -0.97 -0.72
N ILE A 59 -1.24 -1.16 0.58
CA ILE A 59 -0.75 -0.12 1.49
C ILE A 59 0.68 -0.48 1.86
N ILE A 60 1.63 0.38 1.54
CA ILE A 60 3.04 0.26 1.91
C ILE A 60 3.30 1.34 2.96
N CYS A 61 3.73 0.91 4.15
CA CYS A 61 4.00 1.79 5.28
C CYS A 61 5.20 1.29 6.08
N ASP A 62 5.81 2.17 6.85
CA ASP A 62 6.90 1.82 7.77
C ASP A 62 6.40 1.18 9.06
N SER A 63 5.17 1.52 9.48
CA SER A 63 4.52 0.96 10.66
C SER A 63 3.00 0.89 10.48
N TYR A 64 2.34 0.05 11.27
CA TYR A 64 0.88 0.06 11.39
C TYR A 64 0.45 0.02 12.85
N SER A 65 -0.44 0.91 13.25
CA SER A 65 -1.07 0.82 14.56
C SER A 65 -2.07 -0.36 14.59
N PRO A 66 -2.22 -1.06 15.73
CA PRO A 66 -3.21 -2.13 15.85
C PRO A 66 -4.65 -1.66 15.56
N CYS A 67 -4.97 -0.41 15.92
CA CYS A 67 -6.27 0.19 15.63
C CYS A 67 -6.50 0.34 14.12
N PHE A 68 -5.50 0.84 13.38
CA PHE A 68 -5.60 0.97 11.93
C PHE A 68 -5.82 -0.38 11.24
N VAL A 69 -5.05 -1.40 11.61
CA VAL A 69 -5.20 -2.76 11.06
C VAL A 69 -6.62 -3.28 11.26
N LYS A 70 -7.20 -3.08 12.45
CA LYS A 70 -8.59 -3.47 12.75
C LYS A 70 -9.61 -2.68 11.92
N TYR A 71 -9.40 -1.39 11.69
CA TYR A 71 -10.32 -0.59 10.87
C TYR A 71 -10.28 -1.00 9.39
N ILE A 72 -9.09 -1.26 8.86
CA ILE A 72 -8.92 -1.73 7.47
C ILE A 72 -9.49 -3.14 7.28
N GLU A 73 -9.30 -4.05 8.23
CA GLU A 73 -9.94 -5.37 8.21
C GLU A 73 -11.47 -5.25 8.10
N ARG A 74 -12.08 -4.39 8.93
CA ARG A 74 -13.52 -4.13 8.87
C ARG A 74 -13.94 -3.54 7.53
N LEU A 75 -13.12 -2.65 6.95
CA LEU A 75 -13.39 -2.05 5.65
C LEU A 75 -13.36 -3.11 4.53
N ALA A 76 -12.39 -4.02 4.58
CA ALA A 76 -12.29 -5.14 3.63
C ALA A 76 -13.53 -6.04 3.69
N VAL A 77 -13.94 -6.43 4.90
CA VAL A 77 -15.13 -7.28 5.13
C VAL A 77 -16.41 -6.58 4.68
N GLN A 78 -16.60 -5.31 5.06
CA GLN A 78 -17.83 -4.57 4.78
C GLN A 78 -18.07 -4.38 3.27
N HIS A 79 -16.99 -4.29 2.50
CA HIS A 79 -17.07 -3.96 1.07
C HIS A 79 -16.64 -5.10 0.14
N HIS A 80 -16.30 -6.27 0.69
CA HIS A 80 -15.87 -7.45 -0.09
C HIS A 80 -14.70 -7.15 -1.04
N ILE A 81 -13.68 -6.48 -0.50
CA ILE A 81 -12.48 -6.06 -1.25
C ILE A 81 -11.22 -6.70 -0.69
N LYS A 82 -10.18 -6.71 -1.51
CA LYS A 82 -8.84 -7.11 -1.09
C LYS A 82 -8.04 -5.90 -0.61
N ILE A 83 -7.44 -5.99 0.57
CA ILE A 83 -6.48 -5.02 1.08
C ILE A 83 -5.22 -5.74 1.57
N SER A 84 -4.07 -5.41 0.98
CA SER A 84 -2.76 -5.97 1.34
C SER A 84 -1.90 -4.90 1.99
N LEU A 85 -1.32 -5.23 3.14
CA LEU A 85 -0.42 -4.38 3.91
C LEU A 85 1.01 -4.85 3.74
N TYR A 86 1.95 -3.92 3.54
CA TYR A 86 3.36 -4.19 3.35
C TYR A 86 4.20 -3.27 4.24
N LEU A 87 5.21 -3.85 4.88
CA LEU A 87 6.20 -3.09 5.64
C LEU A 87 7.40 -2.76 4.76
N ILE A 88 7.79 -1.48 4.76
CA ILE A 88 9.05 -1.04 4.15
C ILE A 88 10.08 -0.74 5.26
N LYS A 89 11.27 -1.33 5.16
CA LYS A 89 12.36 -1.03 6.09
C LYS A 89 12.92 0.35 5.83
N VAL A 90 12.76 1.22 6.82
CA VAL A 90 13.12 2.64 6.74
C VAL A 90 14.64 2.84 6.86
N GLU A 91 15.33 1.98 7.59
CA GLU A 91 16.77 2.02 7.78
C GLU A 91 17.51 1.93 6.43
N SER A 92 16.99 1.11 5.51
CA SER A 92 17.52 0.97 4.14
C SER A 92 17.39 2.24 3.30
N LEU A 93 16.56 3.21 3.72
CA LEU A 93 16.31 4.47 3.02
C LEU A 93 17.15 5.63 3.56
N GLU A 94 17.82 5.48 4.70
CA GLU A 94 18.62 6.56 5.30
C GLU A 94 19.82 6.96 4.43
N VAL A 95 20.28 6.05 3.57
CA VAL A 95 21.35 6.31 2.59
C VAL A 95 20.88 7.13 1.40
N LEU A 96 19.56 7.33 1.23
CA LEU A 96 18.99 8.05 0.10
C LEU A 96 18.81 9.54 0.42
N PRO A 97 18.90 10.43 -0.60
CA PRO A 97 18.77 11.87 -0.39
C PRO A 97 17.43 12.27 0.24
N GLN A 98 17.44 13.04 1.32
CA GLN A 98 16.23 13.60 1.91
C GLN A 98 16.33 15.13 1.97
N THR A 99 15.25 15.82 1.60
CA THR A 99 15.15 17.27 1.76
C THR A 99 13.80 17.61 2.41
N LYS A 100 13.58 18.89 2.73
CA LYS A 100 12.26 19.34 3.23
C LYS A 100 11.13 19.15 2.19
N VAL A 101 11.47 19.11 0.90
CA VAL A 101 10.52 18.93 -0.21
C VAL A 101 10.34 17.46 -0.54
N TRP A 102 11.44 16.70 -0.49
CA TRP A 102 11.48 15.27 -0.77
C TRP A 102 11.52 14.49 0.55
N SER A 103 10.33 14.23 1.09
CA SER A 103 10.18 13.41 2.29
C SER A 103 10.49 11.94 2.00
N ARG A 104 10.77 11.21 3.08
CA ARG A 104 11.00 9.76 3.03
C ARG A 104 9.84 8.99 2.38
N ALA A 105 8.60 9.46 2.56
CA ALA A 105 7.41 8.86 1.95
C ALA A 105 7.41 8.90 0.41
N MET A 106 8.24 9.73 -0.24
CA MET A 106 8.42 9.66 -1.69
C MET A 106 9.03 8.31 -2.10
N TYR A 107 10.01 7.82 -1.34
CA TYR A 107 10.64 6.53 -1.59
C TYR A 107 9.67 5.38 -1.46
N PHE A 108 8.74 5.45 -0.51
CA PHE A 108 7.74 4.40 -0.33
C PHE A 108 6.91 4.21 -1.61
N ARG A 109 6.52 5.32 -2.26
CA ARG A 109 5.81 5.29 -3.54
C ARG A 109 6.68 4.73 -4.66
N LEU A 110 7.94 5.17 -4.75
CA LEU A 110 8.87 4.69 -5.78
C LEU A 110 9.09 3.17 -5.68
N PHE A 111 9.39 2.66 -4.49
CA PHE A 111 9.68 1.24 -4.28
C PHE A 111 8.42 0.37 -4.28
N ALA A 112 7.25 0.93 -3.95
CA ALA A 112 5.98 0.25 -4.13
C ALA A 112 5.78 -0.18 -5.60
N PHE A 113 6.06 0.70 -6.58
CA PHE A 113 5.95 0.36 -7.99
C PHE A 113 6.91 -0.77 -8.40
N ASP A 114 8.18 -0.70 -8.01
CA ASP A 114 9.14 -1.77 -8.33
C ASP A 114 8.71 -3.11 -7.72
N TYR A 115 8.30 -3.12 -6.45
CA TYR A 115 7.88 -4.32 -5.75
C TYR A 115 6.60 -4.93 -6.32
N LEU A 116 5.57 -4.09 -6.55
CA LEU A 116 4.26 -4.54 -7.00
C LEU A 116 4.23 -4.89 -8.49
N SER A 117 5.09 -4.30 -9.33
CA SER A 117 5.18 -4.65 -10.76
C SER A 117 5.51 -6.13 -11.00
N LYS A 118 6.12 -6.80 -10.02
CA LYS A 118 6.44 -8.24 -10.06
C LYS A 118 5.25 -9.11 -9.64
N LYS A 119 4.18 -8.51 -9.11
CA LYS A 119 3.01 -9.21 -8.53
C LYS A 119 1.70 -8.90 -9.26
N VAL A 120 1.56 -7.71 -9.83
CA VAL A 120 0.33 -7.27 -10.52
C VAL A 120 0.67 -6.68 -11.89
N ASN A 121 -0.25 -6.88 -12.84
CA ASN A 121 -0.05 -6.45 -14.23
C ASN A 121 -0.28 -4.94 -14.43
N THR A 122 -1.19 -4.35 -13.66
CA THR A 122 -1.55 -2.93 -13.72
C THR A 122 -1.68 -2.38 -12.32
N LEU A 123 -1.12 -1.19 -12.08
CA LEU A 123 -1.13 -0.51 -10.80
C LEU A 123 -1.42 0.99 -10.99
N LEU A 124 -2.29 1.52 -10.14
CA LEU A 124 -2.54 2.96 -9.96
C LEU A 124 -1.82 3.49 -8.72
#